data_AF-A0A6V8PCF6-F1
#
_entry.id   AF-A0A6V8PCF6-F1
#
_cell.length_a   1.000
_cell.length_b   1.000
_cell.length_c   1.000
_cell.angle_alpha   90.00
_cell.angle_beta   90.00
_cell.angle_gamma   90.00
#
_symmetry.space_group_name_H-M   'P 1'
#
loop_
_entity.id
_entity.type
_entity.pdbx_description
1 polymer ?
#
loop_
_entity_poly.entity_id
_entity_poly.type
_entity_poly.pdbx_seq_one_letter_code
_entity_poly.pdbx_strand_id
1 'polypeptide(L)' 'MSKKVKVAVMPEQGKIGIREFPFPDHLEDGAMIVRPIMSGICGTDKHAFRGESVQYAGTEREIFGPYPV' A
#
# COMPACT_ATOMS: atom_id res chain seq x y z
N MET A 1 -19.46 -0.27 18.36
CA MET A 1 -18.09 -0.74 18.04
C MET A 1 -17.69 -0.12 16.70
N SER A 2 -16.52 0.53 16.62
CA SER A 2 -16.03 1.05 15.34
C SER A 2 -15.72 -0.11 14.39
N LYS A 3 -16.19 -0.02 13.15
CA LYS A 3 -15.93 -1.02 12.12
C LYS A 3 -14.43 -1.02 11.82
N LYS A 4 -13.80 -2.19 11.77
CA LYS A 4 -12.37 -2.33 11.42
C LYS A 4 -12.20 -2.97 10.04
N VAL A 5 -11.09 -2.65 9.39
CA VAL A 5 -10.68 -3.23 8.11
C VAL A 5 -9.31 -3.89 8.25
N LYS A 6 -9.11 -5.00 7.54
CA LYS A 6 -7.83 -5.72 7.50
C LYS A 6 -7.01 -5.23 6.31
N VAL A 7 -5.74 -4.96 6.54
CA VAL A 7 -4.80 -4.45 5.55
C VAL A 7 -3.50 -5.26 5.63
N ALA A 8 -2.93 -5.62 4.48
CA ALA A 8 -1.57 -6.14 4.41
C ALA A 8 -0.60 -4.97 4.46
N VAL A 9 0.28 -4.95 5.46
CA VAL A 9 1.21 -3.85 5.75
C VAL A 9 2.63 -4.39 5.67
N MET A 10 3.55 -3.60 5.13
CA MET A 10 5.00 -3.85 5.14
C MET A 10 5.67 -2.89 6.14
N PRO A 11 5.71 -3.23 7.45
CA PRO A 11 6.21 -2.32 8.47
C PRO A 11 7.72 -2.11 8.41
N GLU A 12 8.45 -3.06 7.80
CA GLU A 12 9.88 -3.02 7.58
C GLU A 12 10.25 -3.95 6.42
N GLN A 13 11.52 -3.92 6.02
CA GLN A 13 12.00 -4.50 4.79
C GLN A 13 11.93 -6.02 4.91
N GLY A 14 11.39 -6.69 3.90
CA GLY A 14 11.24 -8.13 3.91
C GLY A 14 10.21 -8.66 4.90
N LYS A 15 9.35 -7.80 5.49
CA LYS A 15 8.26 -8.23 6.36
C LYS A 15 6.93 -7.72 5.86
N ILE A 16 5.95 -8.62 5.81
CA ILE A 16 4.56 -8.30 5.52
C ILE A 16 3.67 -8.97 6.56
N GLY A 17 2.61 -8.29 7.00
CA GLY A 17 1.68 -8.83 7.97
C GLY A 17 0.31 -8.16 7.88
N ILE A 18 -0.71 -8.85 8.38
CA ILE A 18 -2.06 -8.29 8.43
C ILE A 18 -2.19 -7.43 9.69
N ARG A 19 -2.68 -6.19 9.51
CA ARG A 19 -3.05 -5.28 10.60
C ARG A 19 -4.51 -4.87 10.45
N GLU A 20 -5.12 -4.47 11.55
CA GLU A 20 -6.48 -3.91 11.55
C GLU A 20 -6.43 -2.40 11.76
N PHE A 21 -7.18 -1.67 10.94
CA PHE A 21 -7.33 -0.23 11.03
C PHE A 21 -8.80 0.14 11.25
N PRO A 22 -9.10 1.28 11.89
CA PRO A 22 -10.46 1.80 11.92
C PRO A 22 -10.95 2.06 10.49
N PHE A 23 -12.22 1.78 10.22
CA PHE A 23 -12.85 2.21 8.98
C PHE A 23 -12.82 3.75 8.92
N PRO A 24 -12.46 4.37 7.78
CA PRO A 24 -12.35 5.82 7.66
C PRO A 24 -13.64 6.52 8.12
N ASP A 25 -13.50 7.55 8.95
CA ASP A 25 -14.59 8.38 9.45
C ASP A 25 -14.74 9.71 8.69
N HIS A 26 -13.74 10.06 7.88
CA HIS A 26 -13.72 11.22 6.99
C HIS A 26 -13.06 10.86 5.65
N LEU A 27 -13.38 11.60 4.59
CA LEU A 27 -12.76 11.52 3.28
C LEU A 27 -12.32 12.92 2.85
N GLU A 28 -11.15 13.01 2.22
CA GLU A 28 -10.68 14.24 1.58
C GLU A 28 -11.48 14.54 0.30
N ASP A 29 -11.46 15.79 -0.16
CA ASP A 29 -12.14 16.20 -1.38
C ASP A 29 -11.63 15.39 -2.59
N GLY A 30 -12.56 14.72 -3.28
CA GLY A 30 -12.26 13.85 -4.43
C GLY A 30 -11.88 12.41 -4.06
N ALA A 31 -11.79 12.05 -2.78
CA ALA A 31 -11.55 10.66 -2.37
C ALA A 31 -12.82 9.80 -2.44
N MET A 32 -12.65 8.48 -2.55
CA MET A 32 -13.74 7.51 -2.51
C MET A 32 -13.39 6.30 -1.63
N ILE A 33 -14.41 5.72 -0.99
CA ILE A 33 -14.26 4.42 -0.31
C ILE A 33 -14.50 3.31 -1.31
N VAL A 34 -13.45 2.51 -1.53
CA VAL A 34 -13.54 1.29 -2.32
C VAL A 34 -13.57 0.09 -1.37
N ARG A 35 -14.36 -0.93 -1.72
CA ARG A 35 -14.27 -2.26 -1.12
C ARG A 35 -13.58 -3.19 -2.11
N PRO A 36 -12.24 -3.36 -2.03
CA PRO A 36 -11.52 -4.26 -2.92
C PRO A 36 -12.06 -5.68 -2.78
N ILE A 37 -12.30 -6.35 -3.90
CA ILE A 37 -12.68 -7.77 -3.93
C ILE A 37 -11.43 -8.63 -4.16
N MET A 38 -10.48 -8.12 -4.95
CA MET A 38 -9.18 -8.73 -5.25
C MET A 38 -8.15 -7.63 -5.47
N SER A 39 -6.86 -7.96 -5.27
CA SER A 39 -5.72 -7.09 -5.59
C SER A 39 -4.66 -7.94 -6.29
N GLY A 40 -4.24 -7.53 -7.48
CA GLY A 40 -3.11 -8.19 -8.17
C GLY A 40 -1.79 -7.82 -7.50
N ILE A 41 -0.83 -8.75 -7.52
CA ILE A 41 0.55 -8.51 -7.08
C ILE A 41 1.42 -8.47 -8.33
N CYS A 42 2.15 -7.37 -8.51
CA CYS A 42 3.05 -7.12 -9.63
C CYS A 42 4.52 -7.23 -9.20
N GLY A 43 5.44 -7.24 -10.18
CA GLY A 43 6.88 -7.20 -9.92
C GLY A 43 7.30 -6.00 -9.08
N THR A 44 6.62 -4.86 -9.22
CA THR A 44 6.88 -3.63 -8.46
C THR A 44 6.68 -3.82 -6.95
N ASP A 45 5.70 -4.62 -6.53
CA ASP A 45 5.47 -4.91 -5.11
C ASP A 45 6.64 -5.68 -4.49
N LYS A 46 7.31 -6.55 -5.27
CA LYS A 46 8.52 -7.26 -4.84
C LYS A 46 9.69 -6.31 -4.60
N HIS A 47 9.83 -5.28 -5.42
CA HIS A 47 10.85 -4.25 -5.23
C HIS A 47 10.58 -3.45 -3.95
N ALA A 48 9.32 -3.05 -3.71
CA ALA A 48 8.92 -2.40 -2.46
C ALA A 48 9.16 -3.30 -1.23
N PHE A 49 8.84 -4.59 -1.31
CA PHE A 49 9.14 -5.55 -0.24
C PHE A 49 10.64 -5.68 0.07
N ARG A 50 11.50 -5.50 -0.95
CA ARG A 50 12.95 -5.44 -0.82
C ARG A 50 13.45 -4.07 -0.34
N GLY A 51 12.58 -3.12 -0.01
CA GLY A 51 12.97 -1.78 0.44
C GLY A 51 13.52 -0.89 -0.68
N GLU A 52 13.27 -1.26 -1.94
CA GLU A 52 13.68 -0.47 -3.09
C GLU A 52 12.59 0.57 -3.37
N SER A 53 12.89 1.84 -3.09
CA SER A 53 11.91 2.94 -3.18
C SER A 53 11.78 3.52 -4.59
N VAL A 54 12.70 3.23 -5.51
CA VAL A 54 12.64 3.72 -6.90
C VAL A 54 11.94 2.68 -7.76
N GLN A 55 10.82 3.04 -8.36
CA GLN A 55 10.09 2.21 -9.32
C GLN A 55 10.31 2.72 -10.74
N TYR A 56 10.36 1.81 -11.72
CA TYR A 56 10.61 2.13 -13.14
C TYR A 56 11.91 2.93 -13.37
N ALA A 57 12.96 2.59 -12.61
CA ALA A 57 14.25 3.28 -12.64
C ALA A 57 14.81 3.41 -14.07
N GLY A 58 15.24 4.62 -14.44
CA GLY A 58 15.81 4.93 -15.76
C GLY A 58 14.79 5.05 -16.89
N THR A 59 13.49 5.16 -16.58
CA THR A 59 12.43 5.41 -17.57
C THR A 59 11.76 6.76 -17.35
N GLU A 60 10.99 7.26 -18.32
CA GLU A 60 10.18 8.48 -18.17
C GLU A 60 9.11 8.39 -17.05
N ARG A 61 8.85 7.18 -16.53
CA ARG A 61 7.87 6.93 -15.46
C ARG A 61 8.53 6.64 -14.10
N GLU A 62 9.80 6.99 -13.94
CA GLU A 62 10.49 6.83 -12.66
C GLU A 62 9.74 7.56 -11.54
N ILE A 63 9.44 6.84 -10.46
CA ILE A 63 8.76 7.38 -9.29
C ILE A 63 9.42 6.90 -8.01
N PHE A 64 9.37 7.74 -6.97
CA PHE A 64 9.78 7.38 -5.63
C PHE A 64 8.55 6.95 -4.82
N GLY A 65 8.44 5.65 -4.54
CA GLY A 65 7.39 5.09 -3.71
C GLY A 65 7.61 5.41 -2.23
N PRO A 66 6.53 5.63 -1.46
CA PRO A 66 6.64 5.79 -0.02
C PRO A 66 7.12 4.48 0.63
N TYR A 67 7.84 4.62 1.73
CA TYR A 67 8.24 3.49 2.57
C TYR A 67 8.37 3.95 4.03
N PRO A 68 7.82 3.20 5.02
CA PRO A 68 7.03 1.96 4.89
C PRO A 68 5.63 2.18 4.28
N VAL A 69 4.97 1.09 3.88
CA VAL A 69 3.60 1.08 3.29
C VAL A 69 2.68 0.09 3.98
#